data_AF-A0A3R5YX55-F1
#
_entry.id   AF-A0A3R5YX55-F1
#
_cell.length_a   1.000
_cell.length_b   1.000
_cell.length_c   1.000
_cell.angle_alpha   90.00
_cell.angle_beta   90.00
_cell.angle_gamma   90.00
#
_symmetry.space_group_name_H-M   'P 1'
#
loop_
_entity.id
_entity.type
_entity.pdbx_description
1 polymer ?
#
loop_
_entity_poly.entity_id
_entity_poly.type
_entity_poly.pdbx_seq_one_letter_code
_entity_poly.pdbx_strand_id
1 'polypeptide(L)'
;MRNFTETREKAIKRTRQLVCYFAEFMLEEEEKGAKQRAEFEKAKAEGKPVIMVSCAENNIRCMHNCMKAASEVVKLLSDKENEVEEWQLAAINAMYETCNTMEEGHVTIPFDLPYAIKGLLLQWDEKESTAGIMMEAMGMK
;
A
#
# COMPACT_ATOMS: atom_id res chain seq x y z
N MET A 1 -2.72 22.25 -22.27
CA MET A 1 -2.58 20.78 -22.16
C MET A 1 -1.30 20.51 -21.40
N ARG A 2 -1.35 19.75 -20.31
CA ARG A 2 -0.11 19.31 -19.65
C ARG A 2 0.56 18.28 -20.57
N ASN A 3 1.88 18.25 -20.61
CA ASN A 3 2.61 17.28 -21.42
C ASN A 3 2.32 15.87 -20.86
N PHE A 4 1.89 14.94 -21.72
CA PHE A 4 1.55 13.56 -21.34
C PHE A 4 2.72 12.89 -20.60
N THR A 5 3.94 13.07 -21.13
CA THR A 5 5.17 12.55 -20.54
C THR A 5 5.41 13.07 -19.13
N GLU A 6 5.26 14.39 -18.90
CA GLU A 6 5.40 15.00 -17.57
C GLU A 6 4.35 14.45 -16.59
N THR A 7 3.13 14.22 -17.06
CA THR A 7 2.03 13.71 -16.22
C THR A 7 2.28 12.26 -15.81
N ARG A 8 2.82 11.44 -16.73
CA ARG A 8 3.23 10.06 -16.47
C ARG A 8 4.42 9.98 -15.52
N GLU A 9 5.46 10.78 -15.75
CA GLU A 9 6.63 10.86 -14.86
C GLU A 9 6.26 11.31 -13.44
N LYS A 10 5.35 12.27 -13.32
CA LYS A 10 4.82 12.74 -12.03
C LYS A 10 4.09 11.60 -11.29
N ALA A 11 3.26 10.82 -11.98
CA ALA A 11 2.58 9.67 -11.40
C ALA A 11 3.57 8.58 -10.95
N ILE A 12 4.59 8.26 -11.77
CA ILE A 12 5.65 7.31 -11.41
C ILE A 12 6.38 7.77 -10.15
N LYS A 13 6.79 9.04 -10.10
CA LYS A 13 7.51 9.60 -8.95
C LYS A 13 6.71 9.49 -7.66
N ARG A 14 5.43 9.88 -7.69
CA ARG A 14 4.52 9.80 -6.54
C ARG A 14 4.30 8.35 -6.10
N THR A 15 4.16 7.43 -7.04
CA THR A 15 4.00 6.00 -6.72
C THR A 15 5.28 5.39 -6.13
N ARG A 16 6.46 5.83 -6.56
CA ARG A 16 7.74 5.44 -5.91
C ARG A 16 7.83 5.97 -4.47
N GLN A 17 7.38 7.20 -4.22
CA GLN A 17 7.32 7.75 -2.87
C GLN A 17 6.36 6.95 -1.98
N LEU A 18 5.24 6.47 -2.54
CA LEU A 18 4.32 5.58 -1.85
C LEU A 18 4.97 4.23 -1.45
N VAL A 19 5.80 3.65 -2.32
CA VAL A 19 6.60 2.46 -1.98
C VAL A 19 7.53 2.74 -0.79
N CYS A 20 8.24 3.87 -0.81
CA CYS A 20 9.11 4.28 0.30
C CYS A 20 8.32 4.46 1.60
N TYR A 21 7.16 5.11 1.54
CA TYR A 21 6.29 5.29 2.70
C TYR A 21 5.91 3.95 3.37
N PHE A 22 5.49 2.95 2.58
CA PHE A 22 5.18 1.63 3.13
C PHE A 22 6.41 0.92 3.70
N ALA A 23 7.58 1.10 3.08
CA ALA A 23 8.83 0.55 3.60
C ALA A 23 9.19 1.14 4.97
N GLU A 24 9.09 2.47 5.13
CA GLU A 24 9.32 3.17 6.39
C GLU A 24 8.34 2.68 7.48
N PHE A 25 7.04 2.59 7.17
CA PHE A 25 6.04 2.08 8.09
C PHE A 25 6.34 0.65 8.57
N MET A 26 6.79 -0.23 7.67
CA MET A 26 7.17 -1.60 8.06
C MET A 26 8.34 -1.61 9.04
N LEU A 27 9.36 -0.77 8.84
CA LEU A 27 10.50 -0.66 9.75
C LEU A 27 10.08 -0.18 11.13
N GLU A 28 9.17 0.80 11.20
CA GLU A 28 8.61 1.30 12.46
C GLU A 28 7.83 0.22 13.22
N GLU A 29 6.99 -0.55 12.52
CA GLU A 29 6.23 -1.65 13.13
C GLU A 29 7.14 -2.82 13.55
N GLU A 30 8.23 -3.09 12.82
CA GLU A 30 9.25 -4.08 13.22
C GLU A 30 9.92 -3.67 14.53
N GLU A 31 10.38 -2.42 14.64
CA GLU A 31 11.01 -1.90 15.86
C GLU A 31 10.03 -1.93 17.05
N LYS A 32 8.79 -1.51 16.83
CA LYS A 32 7.72 -1.54 17.83
C LYS A 32 7.40 -2.97 18.28
N GLY A 33 7.29 -3.90 17.34
CA GLY A 33 7.07 -5.32 17.63
C GLY A 33 8.20 -5.94 18.45
N ALA A 34 9.45 -5.61 18.12
CA ALA A 34 10.63 -6.05 18.86
C ALA A 34 10.64 -5.52 20.31
N LYS A 35 10.32 -4.23 20.52
CA LYS A 35 10.22 -3.62 21.86
C LYS A 35 9.11 -4.28 22.69
N GLN A 36 7.92 -4.46 22.11
CA GLN A 36 6.80 -5.13 22.79
C GLN A 36 7.15 -6.56 23.21
N ARG A 37 7.83 -7.32 22.34
CA ARG A 37 8.25 -8.69 22.63
C ARG A 37 9.31 -8.73 23.74
N ALA A 38 10.26 -7.78 23.74
CA ALA A 38 11.26 -7.68 24.79
C ALA A 38 10.63 -7.36 26.17
N GLU A 39 9.68 -6.42 26.21
CA GLU A 39 8.94 -6.09 27.44
C GLU A 39 8.12 -7.27 27.97
N PHE A 40 7.47 -8.01 27.06
CA PHE A 40 6.72 -9.22 27.40
C PHE A 40 7.62 -10.30 28.01
N GLU A 41 8.76 -10.63 27.38
CA GLU A 41 9.67 -11.65 27.89
C GLU A 41 10.28 -11.24 29.24
N LYS A 42 10.56 -9.95 29.45
CA LYS A 42 10.99 -9.43 30.76
C LYS A 42 9.91 -9.63 31.84
N ALA A 43 8.66 -9.25 31.56
CA ALA A 43 7.58 -9.39 32.53
C ALA A 43 7.24 -10.86 32.85
N LYS A 44 7.36 -11.74 31.84
CA LYS A 44 7.26 -13.20 32.00
C LYS A 44 8.37 -13.76 32.88
N ALA A 45 9.61 -13.31 32.71
CA ALA A 45 10.74 -13.71 33.55
C ALA A 45 10.59 -13.25 35.01
N GLU A 46 9.91 -12.12 35.24
CA GLU A 46 9.56 -11.63 36.59
C GLU A 46 8.40 -12.41 37.24
N GLY A 47 7.88 -13.47 36.61
CA GLY A 47 6.82 -14.31 37.14
C GLY A 47 5.43 -13.65 37.13
N LYS A 48 5.26 -12.54 36.40
CA LYS A 48 3.96 -11.86 36.27
C LYS A 48 3.10 -12.58 35.25
N PRO A 49 1.80 -12.81 35.53
CA PRO A 49 0.87 -13.26 34.50
C PRO A 49 0.71 -12.14 33.46
N VAL A 50 1.11 -12.44 32.21
CA VAL A 50 1.10 -11.48 31.11
C VAL A 50 0.43 -12.08 29.87
N ILE A 51 -0.28 -11.24 29.11
CA ILE A 51 -0.86 -11.56 27.81
C ILE A 51 -0.37 -10.52 26.82
N MET A 52 0.19 -10.95 25.69
CA MET A 52 0.60 -10.07 24.61
C MET A 52 -0.40 -10.14 23.47
N VAL A 53 -0.91 -8.98 23.07
CA VAL A 53 -1.65 -8.80 21.82
C VAL A 53 -0.90 -7.74 21.02
N SER A 54 -0.31 -8.15 19.90
CA SER A 54 0.44 -7.26 19.02
C SER A 54 -0.08 -7.38 17.59
N CYS A 55 -0.29 -6.24 16.95
CA CYS A 55 -0.65 -6.15 15.54
C CYS A 55 0.57 -5.98 14.62
N ALA A 56 1.78 -5.86 15.17
CA ALA A 56 2.98 -5.49 14.42
C ALA A 56 3.23 -6.42 13.22
N GLU A 57 3.23 -7.73 13.43
CA GLU A 57 3.45 -8.71 12.37
C GLU A 57 2.36 -8.64 11.27
N ASN A 58 1.10 -8.46 11.68
CA ASN A 58 0.00 -8.33 10.73
C ASN A 58 0.08 -7.02 9.93
N ASN A 59 0.46 -5.92 10.59
CA ASN A 59 0.62 -4.61 9.97
C ASN A 59 1.76 -4.63 8.95
N ILE A 60 2.91 -5.23 9.28
CA ILE A 60 4.02 -5.43 8.34
C ILE A 60 3.55 -6.23 7.12
N ARG A 61 2.83 -7.34 7.34
CA ARG A 61 2.29 -8.15 6.23
C ARG A 61 1.34 -7.34 5.33
N CYS A 62 0.46 -6.53 5.93
CA CYS A 62 -0.46 -5.67 5.19
C CYS A 62 0.31 -4.64 4.35
N MET A 63 1.29 -3.95 4.95
CA MET A 63 2.07 -2.92 4.26
C MET A 63 2.93 -3.51 3.16
N HIS A 64 3.48 -4.70 3.36
CA HIS A 64 4.21 -5.42 2.32
C HIS A 64 3.35 -5.68 1.09
N ASN A 65 2.07 -6.04 1.26
CA ASN A 65 1.16 -6.22 0.13
C ASN A 65 0.82 -4.88 -0.55
N CYS A 66 0.60 -3.81 0.22
CA CYS A 66 0.40 -2.46 -0.33
C CYS A 66 1.62 -1.98 -1.12
N MET A 67 2.83 -2.25 -0.62
CA MET A 67 4.10 -1.95 -1.26
C MET A 67 4.27 -2.73 -2.58
N LYS A 68 3.90 -4.01 -2.60
CA LYS A 68 3.89 -4.82 -3.84
C LYS A 68 2.95 -4.24 -4.89
N ALA A 69 1.71 -3.93 -4.51
CA ALA A 69 0.74 -3.32 -5.41
C ALA A 69 1.24 -1.97 -5.96
N ALA A 70 1.82 -1.11 -5.12
CA ALA A 70 2.44 0.14 -5.56
C ALA A 70 3.63 -0.09 -6.50
N SER A 71 4.47 -1.10 -6.24
CA SER A 71 5.60 -1.46 -7.09
C SER A 71 5.17 -1.93 -8.48
N GLU A 72 4.08 -2.70 -8.57
CA GLU A 72 3.49 -3.14 -9.84
C GLU A 72 2.96 -1.97 -10.66
N VAL A 73 2.30 -1.00 -10.01
CA VAL A 73 1.88 0.26 -10.65
C VAL A 73 3.10 1.01 -11.20
N VAL A 74 4.20 1.12 -10.43
CA VAL A 74 5.44 1.75 -10.92
C VAL A 74 5.97 1.04 -12.16
N LYS A 75 6.01 -0.29 -12.15
CA LYS A 75 6.48 -1.09 -13.30
C LYS A 75 5.62 -0.83 -14.54
N LEU A 76 4.30 -0.89 -14.40
CA LEU A 76 3.38 -0.63 -15.51
C LEU A 76 3.58 0.76 -16.09
N LEU A 77 3.54 1.79 -15.23
CA LEU A 77 3.68 3.17 -15.68
C LEU A 77 5.07 3.44 -16.27
N SER A 78 6.12 2.75 -15.83
CA SER A 78 7.48 2.95 -16.35
C SER A 78 7.73 2.28 -17.70
N ASP A 79 6.98 1.24 -18.04
CA ASP A 79 7.07 0.56 -19.33
C ASP A 79 6.33 1.36 -20.39
N LYS A 80 7.07 1.80 -21.42
CA LYS A 80 6.56 2.68 -22.48
C LYS A 80 5.62 1.96 -23.45
N GLU A 81 5.68 0.63 -23.51
CA GLU A 81 4.80 -0.18 -24.35
C GLU A 81 3.39 -0.29 -23.75
N ASN A 82 3.23 -0.06 -22.45
CA ASN A 82 1.93 -0.03 -21.82
C ASN A 82 1.16 1.25 -22.19
N GLU A 83 0.02 1.04 -22.85
CA GLU A 83 -0.98 2.07 -23.11
C GLU A 83 -1.62 2.52 -21.79
N VAL A 84 -1.50 3.81 -21.49
CA VAL A 84 -2.14 4.45 -20.35
C VAL A 84 -2.74 5.75 -20.85
N GLU A 85 -4.04 5.91 -20.67
CA GLU A 85 -4.75 7.07 -21.19
C GLU A 85 -4.48 8.33 -20.36
N GLU A 86 -4.56 9.51 -20.98
CA GLU A 86 -4.28 10.79 -20.32
C GLU A 86 -5.20 11.01 -19.10
N TRP A 87 -6.46 10.59 -19.19
CA TRP A 87 -7.41 10.71 -18.08
C TRP A 87 -7.08 9.77 -16.91
N GLN A 88 -6.53 8.58 -17.17
CA GLN A 88 -6.06 7.67 -16.10
C GLN A 88 -4.91 8.34 -15.34
N LEU A 89 -3.94 8.91 -16.05
CA LEU A 89 -2.83 9.64 -15.42
C LEU A 89 -3.31 10.88 -14.64
N ALA A 90 -4.30 11.60 -15.18
CA ALA A 90 -4.91 12.72 -14.48
C ALA A 90 -5.61 12.27 -13.19
N ALA A 91 -6.35 11.16 -13.24
CA ALA A 91 -7.04 10.59 -12.08
C ALA A 91 -6.05 10.09 -11.02
N ILE A 92 -4.98 9.38 -11.37
CA ILE A 92 -3.92 8.98 -10.42
C ILE A 92 -3.33 10.21 -9.72
N ASN A 93 -2.99 11.24 -10.49
CA ASN A 93 -2.41 12.45 -9.92
C ASN A 93 -3.39 13.22 -9.03
N ALA A 94 -4.68 13.20 -9.35
CA ALA A 94 -5.74 13.77 -8.53
C ALA A 94 -5.91 12.99 -7.22
N MET A 95 -5.88 11.65 -7.25
CA MET A 95 -5.93 10.81 -6.05
C MET A 95 -4.82 11.18 -5.06
N TYR A 96 -3.58 11.34 -5.54
CA TYR A 96 -2.46 11.80 -4.70
C TYR A 96 -2.65 13.22 -4.17
N GLU A 97 -3.25 14.12 -4.97
CA GLU A 97 -3.53 15.49 -4.54
C GLU A 97 -4.58 15.50 -3.42
N THR A 98 -5.62 14.67 -3.52
CA THR A 98 -6.61 14.48 -2.46
C THR A 98 -5.98 13.93 -1.18
N CYS A 99 -5.08 12.95 -1.26
CA CYS A 99 -4.38 12.40 -0.09
C CYS A 99 -3.56 13.45 0.67
N ASN A 100 -3.02 14.45 -0.03
CA ASN A 100 -2.27 15.54 0.59
C ASN A 100 -3.16 16.59 1.29
N THR A 101 -4.48 16.53 1.10
CA THR A 101 -5.44 17.50 1.64
C THR A 101 -6.40 16.90 2.66
N MET A 102 -6.25 15.60 3.01
CA MET A 102 -7.28 14.89 3.79
C MET A 102 -7.43 15.38 5.23
N GLU A 103 -6.40 15.94 5.88
CA GLU A 103 -6.53 16.67 7.16
C GLU A 103 -5.46 17.78 7.26
N GLU A 104 -5.80 18.92 7.90
CA GLU A 104 -4.89 20.05 8.13
C GLU A 104 -3.59 19.59 8.83
N GLY A 105 -2.52 19.41 8.05
CA GLY A 105 -1.18 19.12 8.55
C GLY A 105 -0.79 17.65 8.66
N HIS A 106 -1.69 16.69 8.36
CA HIS A 106 -1.38 15.27 8.37
C HIS A 106 -1.62 14.63 6.99
N VAL A 107 -0.54 14.16 6.35
CA VAL A 107 -0.61 13.38 5.12
C VAL A 107 -1.10 11.97 5.48
N THR A 108 -2.40 11.74 5.37
CA THR A 108 -3.00 10.41 5.54
C THR A 108 -3.04 9.71 4.19
N ILE A 109 -2.13 8.75 3.99
CA ILE A 109 -2.11 7.89 2.81
C ILE A 109 -3.03 6.68 3.08
N PRO A 110 -4.13 6.49 2.33
CA PRO A 110 -4.96 5.29 2.45
C PRO A 110 -4.18 4.04 2.01
N PHE A 111 -4.24 2.98 2.79
CA PHE A 111 -3.59 1.70 2.46
C PHE A 111 -4.15 1.08 1.16
N ASP A 112 -5.38 1.42 0.81
CA ASP A 112 -6.04 0.96 -0.43
C ASP A 112 -5.66 1.78 -1.68
N LEU A 113 -4.96 2.92 -1.52
CA LEU A 113 -4.55 3.77 -2.64
C LEU A 113 -3.84 3.00 -3.78
N PRO A 114 -2.85 2.13 -3.54
CA PRO A 114 -2.22 1.37 -4.63
C PRO A 114 -3.20 0.43 -5.34
N TYR A 115 -4.16 -0.16 -4.63
CA TYR A 115 -5.19 -1.01 -5.23
C TYR A 115 -6.19 -0.20 -6.04
N ALA A 116 -6.62 0.97 -5.55
CA ALA A 116 -7.46 1.89 -6.31
C ALA A 116 -6.79 2.31 -7.62
N ILE A 117 -5.48 2.59 -7.59
CA ILE A 117 -4.70 2.89 -8.80
C ILE A 117 -4.60 1.67 -9.72
N LYS A 118 -4.39 0.46 -9.20
CA LYS A 118 -4.44 -0.77 -10.03
C LYS A 118 -5.81 -0.94 -10.71
N GLY A 119 -6.90 -0.70 -9.99
CA GLY A 119 -8.25 -0.75 -10.54
C GLY A 119 -8.47 0.27 -11.66
N LEU A 120 -8.00 1.52 -11.46
CA LEU A 120 -8.03 2.56 -12.48
C LEU A 120 -7.22 2.20 -13.73
N LEU A 121 -6.11 1.49 -13.56
CA LEU A 121 -5.24 1.00 -14.64
C LEU A 121 -5.72 -0.33 -15.25
N LEU A 122 -6.89 -0.84 -14.84
CA LEU A 122 -7.43 -2.12 -15.28
C LEU A 122 -6.46 -3.30 -15.03
N GLN A 123 -5.62 -3.19 -14.00
CA GLN A 123 -4.67 -4.23 -13.55
C GLN A 123 -5.21 -5.05 -12.39
N TRP A 124 -6.53 -5.11 -12.26
CA TRP A 124 -7.17 -5.85 -11.19
C TRP A 124 -7.30 -7.31 -11.62
N ASP A 125 -6.45 -8.19 -11.09
CA ASP A 125 -6.62 -9.62 -11.28
C ASP A 125 -7.86 -10.07 -10.50
N GLU A 126 -8.92 -10.46 -11.21
CA GLU A 126 -10.17 -10.92 -10.61
C GLU A 126 -9.91 -12.05 -9.61
N LYS A 127 -8.92 -12.91 -9.86
CA LYS A 127 -8.61 -14.07 -9.00
C LYS A 127 -8.00 -13.68 -7.65
N GLU A 128 -7.21 -12.61 -7.62
CA GLU A 128 -6.58 -12.12 -6.38
C GLU A 128 -7.47 -11.14 -5.61
N SER A 129 -8.61 -10.77 -6.18
CA SER A 129 -9.56 -9.87 -5.53
C SER A 129 -10.30 -10.57 -4.38
N THR A 130 -10.77 -9.80 -3.39
CA THR A 130 -11.62 -10.33 -2.31
C THR A 130 -12.85 -11.05 -2.87
N ALA A 131 -13.39 -10.56 -3.99
CA ALA A 131 -14.48 -11.21 -4.71
C ALA A 131 -14.03 -12.53 -5.34
N GLY A 132 -12.86 -12.58 -6.00
CA GLY A 132 -12.29 -13.80 -6.59
C GLY A 132 -11.97 -14.86 -5.56
N ILE A 133 -11.36 -14.47 -4.43
CA ILE A 133 -11.08 -15.37 -3.31
C ILE A 133 -12.40 -15.91 -2.72
N MET A 134 -13.44 -15.08 -2.58
CA MET A 134 -14.74 -15.54 -2.13
C MET A 134 -15.43 -16.46 -3.14
N MET A 135 -15.36 -16.16 -4.43
CA MET A 135 -15.92 -17.01 -5.49
C MET A 135 -15.22 -18.37 -5.56
N GLU A 136 -13.89 -18.38 -5.42
CA GLU A 136 -13.10 -19.62 -5.34
C GLU A 136 -13.41 -20.42 -4.07
N ALA A 137 -13.53 -19.76 -2.91
CA ALA A 137 -13.95 -20.41 -1.66
C ALA A 137 -15.38 -20.98 -1.73
N MET A 138 -16.24 -20.38 -2.56
CA MET A 138 -17.60 -20.85 -2.84
C MET A 138 -17.68 -21.89 -3.96
N GLY A 139 -16.56 -22.28 -4.58
CA GLY A 139 -16.52 -23.26 -5.67
C GLY A 139 -17.13 -22.77 -6.98
N MET A 140 -17.30 -21.45 -7.12
CA MET A 140 -17.87 -20.81 -8.30
C MET A 140 -16.71 -20.37 -9.20
N LYS A 141 -16.47 -21.13 -10.28
CA LYS A 141 -15.55 -20.74 -11.36
C LYS A 141 -16.23 -19.83 -12.37
#